data_AF-A0A2D6MVC9-F1
#
_entry.id   AF-A0A2D6MVC9-F1
#
_cell.length_a   1.000
_cell.length_b   1.000
_cell.length_c   1.000
_cell.angle_alpha   90.00
_cell.angle_beta   90.00
_cell.angle_gamma   90.00
#
_symmetry.space_group_name_H-M   'P 1'
#
loop_
_entity.id
_entity.type
_entity.pdbx_description
1 polymer ?
#
loop_
_entity_poly.entity_id
_entity_poly.type
_entity_poly.pdbx_seq_one_letter_code
_entity_poly.pdbx_strand_id
1 'polypeptide(L)'
;MDCQAARELFSEYLDQRLVPELRASLDGHLGRCDACRSEWTLYARVFTAISNMDHLPSQRPFRRPAEAPGSLDRRRHVSEAWSWGRIRVAAAVVVLLGITHAAVFEFARGTDQGDPREVFGPPSDRGRQVADAPRRGPVVPVNFTQRKLRDHVEAAQILARQVAYMPAGADAQTRRIVRAQLDALSPDDLFQEVDAQKHVLGLGGVGAKRYLDQWRQFSSALRLELNERRRPRLAERLRERLVRSPMVAEFEPMRLALATGRDTVGGAHFFLADAKNEPAEVELFLTANNQLLSANYLGAVDAYERFASSNPAGNLIPLSRYMQAESYYRVGLNERAIWMASQLRLRIPTPVLLRIDPVAMLYSTLHRQVDPAVLNGSAFRLQPPRQTLFFRVDQNGRGASFSFKLLTTVP
;
A
#
# COMPACT_ATOMS: atom_id res chain seq x y z
N MET A 1 18.36 17.74 21.83
CA MET A 1 17.84 16.88 20.76
C MET A 1 17.01 15.77 21.38
N ASP A 2 15.79 15.56 20.88
CA ASP A 2 14.94 14.43 21.27
C ASP A 2 15.33 13.13 20.53
N CYS A 3 14.72 12.01 20.92
CA CYS A 3 15.04 10.69 20.38
C CYS A 3 14.68 10.52 18.90
N GLN A 4 13.65 11.23 18.41
CA GLN A 4 13.21 11.10 17.02
C GLN A 4 14.20 11.83 16.11
N ALA A 5 14.52 13.07 16.43
CA ALA A 5 15.54 13.84 15.72
C ALA A 5 16.89 13.10 15.70
N ALA A 6 17.27 12.45 16.81
CA ALA A 6 18.50 11.65 16.85
C ALA A 6 18.49 10.48 15.84
N ARG A 7 17.37 9.76 15.71
CA ARG A 7 17.21 8.62 14.78
C ARG A 7 17.30 9.04 13.32
N GLU A 8 16.72 10.19 12.97
CA GLU A 8 16.76 10.72 11.60
C GLU A 8 18.20 11.00 11.13
N LEU A 9 19.11 11.33 12.07
CA LEU A 9 20.50 11.62 11.77
C LEU A 9 21.42 10.38 11.67
N PHE A 10 20.92 9.17 11.96
CA PHE A 10 21.77 7.95 11.96
C PHE A 10 22.41 7.66 10.60
N SER A 11 21.67 7.81 9.50
CA SER A 11 22.19 7.55 8.16
C SER A 11 23.32 8.52 7.81
N GLU A 12 23.11 9.83 8.03
CA GLU A 12 24.11 10.85 7.73
C GLU A 12 25.34 10.74 8.65
N TYR A 13 25.16 10.29 9.90
CA TYR A 13 26.26 10.03 10.82
C TYR A 13 27.15 8.88 10.36
N LEU A 14 26.56 7.78 9.85
CA LEU A 14 27.31 6.65 9.27
C LEU A 14 28.09 7.05 8.02
N ASP A 15 27.45 7.82 7.14
CA ASP A 15 28.08 8.30 5.91
C ASP A 15 29.13 9.40 6.17
N GLN A 16 29.32 9.81 7.43
CA GLN A 16 30.20 10.89 7.86
C GLN A 16 29.86 12.25 7.20
N ARG A 17 28.58 12.48 6.91
CA ARG A 17 28.08 13.67 6.21
C ARG A 17 27.50 14.74 7.13
N LEU A 18 27.35 14.44 8.43
CA LEU A 18 26.87 15.41 9.40
C LEU A 18 27.87 16.54 9.62
N VAL A 19 27.35 17.77 9.68
CA VAL A 19 28.11 18.94 10.11
C VAL A 19 28.57 18.78 11.57
N PRO A 20 29.71 19.37 11.96
CA PRO A 20 30.32 19.17 13.28
C PRO A 20 29.39 19.43 14.46
N GLU A 21 28.54 20.46 14.37
CA GLU A 21 27.62 20.86 15.44
C GLU A 21 26.53 19.79 15.67
N LEU A 22 25.94 19.27 14.59
CA LEU A 22 24.94 18.20 14.66
C LEU A 22 25.57 16.90 15.14
N ARG A 23 26.81 16.61 14.71
CA ARG A 23 27.57 15.45 15.18
C ARG A 23 27.75 15.51 16.70
N ALA A 24 28.25 16.64 17.22
CA ALA A 24 28.42 16.83 18.66
C ALA A 24 27.10 16.74 19.43
N SER A 25 26.00 17.29 18.87
CA SER A 25 24.67 17.16 19.48
C SER A 25 24.18 15.71 19.51
N LEU A 26 24.40 14.94 18.45
CA LEU A 26 24.01 13.54 18.37
C LEU A 26 24.86 12.69 19.33
N ASP A 27 26.18 12.89 19.36
CA ASP A 27 27.09 12.22 20.30
C ASP A 27 26.69 12.48 21.75
N GLY A 28 26.38 13.74 22.08
CA GLY A 28 25.88 14.13 23.40
C GLY A 28 24.50 13.53 23.75
N HIS A 29 23.68 13.19 22.75
CA HIS A 29 22.42 12.47 22.97
C HIS A 29 22.68 10.97 23.18
N LEU A 30 23.48 10.33 22.33
CA LEU A 30 23.86 8.91 22.45
C LEU A 30 24.62 8.62 23.76
N GLY A 31 25.36 9.59 24.27
CA GLY A 31 26.00 9.52 25.60
C GLY A 31 25.02 9.50 26.77
N ARG A 32 23.79 9.98 26.60
CA ARG A 32 22.79 10.11 27.69
C ARG A 32 21.55 9.22 27.55
N CYS A 33 21.24 8.75 26.34
CA CYS A 33 20.03 7.97 26.06
C CYS A 33 20.38 6.51 25.70
N ASP A 34 20.18 5.59 26.64
CA ASP A 34 20.50 4.17 26.44
C ASP A 34 19.66 3.52 25.33
N ALA A 35 18.40 3.94 25.18
CA ALA A 35 17.52 3.45 24.12
C ALA A 35 18.10 3.78 22.73
N CYS A 36 18.41 5.05 22.47
CA CYS A 36 19.01 5.47 21.19
C CYS A 36 20.40 4.88 20.98
N ARG A 37 21.21 4.69 22.04
CA ARG A 37 22.51 4.01 21.95
C ARG A 37 22.37 2.55 21.52
N SER A 38 21.40 1.83 22.08
CA SER A 38 21.13 0.43 21.73
C SER A 38 20.68 0.28 20.27
N GLU A 39 19.81 1.19 19.82
CA GLU A 39 19.30 1.25 18.46
C GLU A 39 20.40 1.60 17.46
N TRP A 40 21.23 2.61 17.77
CA TRP A 40 22.42 2.95 17.01
C TRP A 40 23.37 1.76 16.85
N THR A 41 23.60 0.99 17.91
CA THR A 41 24.47 -0.20 17.88
C THR A 41 23.92 -1.30 16.97
N LEU A 42 22.60 -1.45 16.88
CA LEU A 42 21.96 -2.37 15.92
C LEU A 42 22.12 -1.85 14.49
N TYR A 43 21.85 -0.56 14.28
CA TYR A 43 21.93 0.09 12.96
C TYR A 43 23.35 0.02 12.39
N ALA A 44 24.37 0.35 13.20
CA ALA A 44 25.77 0.25 12.83
C ALA A 44 26.18 -1.18 12.48
N ARG A 45 25.71 -2.19 13.24
CA ARG A 45 25.98 -3.61 12.93
C ARG A 45 25.44 -4.04 11.57
N VAL A 46 24.20 -3.63 11.24
CA VAL A 46 23.60 -3.92 9.93
C VAL A 46 24.41 -3.26 8.82
N PHE A 47 24.80 -1.99 9.00
CA PHE A 47 25.60 -1.28 8.00
C PHE A 47 26.99 -1.90 7.81
N THR A 48 27.66 -2.31 8.89
CA THR A 48 28.92 -3.06 8.82
C THR A 48 28.74 -4.38 8.07
N ALA A 49 27.64 -5.11 8.32
CA ALA A 49 27.36 -6.34 7.59
C ALA A 49 27.16 -6.12 6.09
N ILE A 50 26.44 -5.06 5.70
CA ILE A 50 26.20 -4.69 4.30
C ILE A 50 27.49 -4.22 3.61
N SER A 51 28.28 -3.37 4.28
CA SER A 51 29.54 -2.86 3.73
C SER A 51 30.63 -3.93 3.59
N ASN A 52 30.56 -5.00 4.38
CA ASN A 52 31.42 -6.18 4.26
C ASN A 52 30.92 -7.21 3.23
N MET A 53 29.73 -7.05 2.67
CA MET A 53 29.33 -7.89 1.54
C MET A 53 30.27 -7.57 0.38
N ASP A 54 30.85 -8.61 -0.23
CA ASP A 54 31.66 -8.45 -1.43
C ASP A 54 30.93 -7.52 -2.38
N HIS A 55 31.62 -6.46 -2.80
CA HIS A 55 31.11 -5.56 -3.82
C HIS A 55 30.95 -6.38 -5.10
N LEU A 56 29.78 -7.01 -5.25
CA LEU A 56 29.33 -7.45 -6.56
C LEU A 56 29.43 -6.19 -7.41
N PRO A 57 30.25 -6.20 -8.48
CA PRO A 57 30.45 -5.02 -9.29
C PRO A 57 29.06 -4.52 -9.65
N SER A 58 28.76 -3.28 -9.27
CA SER A 58 27.45 -2.69 -9.53
C SER A 58 27.10 -3.02 -10.97
N GLN A 59 26.06 -3.82 -11.20
CA GLN A 59 25.66 -4.13 -12.57
C GLN A 59 25.51 -2.78 -13.26
N ARG A 60 26.33 -2.56 -14.30
CA ARG A 60 26.63 -1.22 -14.85
C ARG A 60 25.38 -0.34 -14.79
N PRO A 61 25.47 0.87 -14.22
CA PRO A 61 24.32 1.74 -14.04
C PRO A 61 23.62 1.85 -15.38
N PHE A 62 22.31 1.58 -15.39
CA PHE A 62 21.36 1.84 -16.47
C PHE A 62 22.04 2.27 -17.77
N ARG A 63 22.38 1.32 -18.65
CA ARG A 63 22.76 1.68 -20.01
C ARG A 63 21.66 2.58 -20.53
N ARG A 64 22.04 3.75 -21.06
CA ARG A 64 21.07 4.58 -21.80
C ARG A 64 20.38 3.66 -22.80
N PRO A 65 19.06 3.77 -23.04
CA PRO A 65 18.36 2.91 -23.99
C PRO A 65 19.03 2.80 -25.37
N ALA A 66 19.88 3.76 -25.74
CA ALA A 66 20.68 3.80 -26.96
C ALA A 66 21.95 2.91 -26.97
N GLU A 67 22.39 2.38 -25.82
CA GLU A 67 23.65 1.62 -25.68
C GLU A 67 23.42 0.09 -25.55
N ALA A 68 22.19 -0.37 -25.76
CA ALA A 68 21.88 -1.79 -25.86
C ALA A 68 22.26 -2.30 -27.27
N PRO A 69 23.22 -3.23 -27.42
CA PRO A 69 23.49 -3.86 -28.71
C PRO A 69 22.23 -4.61 -29.14
N GLY A 70 21.60 -4.17 -30.23
CA GLY A 70 20.30 -4.67 -30.67
C GLY A 70 19.12 -3.74 -30.38
N SER A 71 19.32 -2.54 -29.80
CA SER A 71 18.31 -1.48 -29.90
C SER A 71 18.24 -1.04 -31.36
N LEU A 72 17.27 -1.58 -32.06
CA LEU A 72 16.95 -1.28 -33.44
C LEU A 72 17.07 0.22 -33.68
N ASP A 73 18.00 0.61 -34.55
CA ASP A 73 17.97 1.86 -35.29
C ASP A 73 16.77 1.81 -36.23
N ARG A 74 15.58 1.82 -35.62
CA ARG A 74 14.31 1.86 -36.31
C ARG A 74 14.08 3.32 -36.65
N ARG A 75 14.89 3.82 -37.59
CA ARG A 75 14.44 4.83 -38.55
C ARG A 75 13.23 4.23 -39.27
N ARG A 76 12.09 4.25 -38.59
CA ARG A 76 10.80 4.23 -39.25
C ARG A 76 10.84 5.48 -40.11
N HIS A 77 10.89 5.29 -41.42
CA HIS A 77 10.28 6.22 -42.34
C HIS A 77 8.86 6.45 -41.84
N VAL A 78 8.67 7.50 -41.05
CA VAL A 78 7.37 8.00 -40.66
C VAL A 78 6.84 8.62 -41.94
N SER A 79 5.96 7.90 -42.62
CA SER A 79 5.20 8.45 -43.73
C SER A 79 4.51 9.73 -43.27
N GLU A 80 4.63 10.77 -44.10
CA GLU A 80 4.08 12.12 -43.93
C GLU A 80 2.54 12.16 -44.01
N ALA A 81 1.89 11.31 -43.24
CA ALA A 81 0.46 11.41 -42.94
C ALA A 81 0.29 11.56 -41.43
N TRP A 82 1.03 12.51 -40.84
CA TRP A 82 0.81 12.92 -39.46
C TRP A 82 -0.45 13.78 -39.44
N SER A 83 -1.62 13.12 -39.31
CA SER A 83 -2.89 13.81 -39.29
C SER A 83 -2.92 14.81 -38.13
N TRP A 84 -3.26 16.07 -38.45
CA TRP A 84 -3.42 17.17 -37.49
C TRP A 84 -4.28 16.81 -36.27
N GLY A 85 -5.16 15.80 -36.39
CA GLY A 85 -5.91 15.24 -35.27
C GLY A 85 -5.03 14.66 -34.15
N ARG A 86 -3.92 13.99 -34.47
CA ARG A 86 -3.00 13.43 -33.46
C ARG A 86 -2.18 14.50 -32.76
N ILE A 87 -1.84 15.59 -33.47
CA ILE A 87 -1.15 16.75 -32.88
C ILE A 87 -2.09 17.45 -31.90
N ARG A 88 -3.38 17.61 -32.22
CA ARG A 88 -4.37 18.18 -31.31
C ARG A 88 -4.58 17.33 -30.05
N VAL A 89 -4.61 16.00 -30.20
CA VAL A 89 -4.69 15.09 -29.04
C VAL A 89 -3.43 15.17 -28.18
N ALA A 90 -2.23 15.18 -28.78
CA ALA A 90 -0.98 15.32 -28.05
C ALA A 90 -0.88 16.66 -27.31
N ALA A 91 -1.27 17.76 -27.96
CA ALA A 91 -1.31 19.08 -27.35
C ALA A 91 -2.31 19.14 -26.18
N ALA A 92 -3.50 18.55 -26.33
CA ALA A 92 -4.48 18.46 -25.25
C ALA A 92 -3.95 17.66 -24.06
N VAL A 93 -3.22 16.56 -24.30
CA VAL A 93 -2.57 15.75 -23.24
C VAL A 93 -1.48 16.55 -22.53
N VAL A 94 -0.64 17.30 -23.25
CA VAL A 94 0.41 18.15 -22.65
C VAL A 94 -0.19 19.27 -21.81
N VAL A 95 -1.25 19.92 -22.29
CA VAL A 95 -1.97 20.96 -21.52
C VAL A 95 -2.59 20.34 -20.26
N LEU A 96 -3.21 19.16 -20.36
CA LEU A 96 -3.80 18.46 -19.20
C LEU A 96 -2.72 18.08 -18.17
N LEU A 97 -1.55 17.61 -18.63
CA LEU A 97 -0.37 17.31 -17.80
C LEU A 97 0.19 18.56 -17.13
N GLY A 98 0.24 19.69 -17.85
CA GLY A 98 0.65 20.98 -17.32
C GLY A 98 -0.29 21.49 -16.23
N ILE A 99 -1.61 21.38 -16.44
CA ILE A 99 -2.63 21.76 -15.44
C ILE A 99 -2.54 20.87 -14.21
N THR A 100 -2.36 19.56 -14.38
CA THR A 100 -2.18 18.64 -13.24
C THR A 100 -0.88 18.91 -12.47
N HIS A 101 0.24 19.21 -13.14
CA HIS A 101 1.49 19.58 -12.47
C HIS A 101 1.39 20.93 -11.74
N ALA A 102 0.76 21.94 -12.34
CA ALA A 102 0.55 23.23 -11.72
C ALA A 102 -0.34 23.12 -10.46
N ALA A 103 -1.41 22.32 -10.53
CA ALA A 103 -2.28 22.08 -9.37
C ALA A 103 -1.57 21.34 -8.22
N VAL A 104 -0.68 20.39 -8.54
CA VAL A 104 0.13 19.68 -7.53
C VAL A 104 1.16 20.62 -6.89
N PHE A 105 1.79 21.50 -7.66
CA PHE A 105 2.77 22.48 -7.15
C PHE A 105 2.13 23.59 -6.30
N GLU A 106 0.95 24.08 -6.71
CA GLU A 106 0.15 25.02 -5.89
C GLU A 106 -0.30 24.36 -4.58
N PHE A 107 -0.73 23.09 -4.62
CA PHE A 107 -1.12 22.34 -3.44
C PHE A 107 0.06 22.15 -2.45
N ALA A 108 1.26 21.85 -2.95
CA ALA A 108 2.46 21.73 -2.13
C ALA A 108 2.93 23.08 -1.53
N ARG A 109 2.66 24.21 -2.19
CA ARG A 109 2.98 25.55 -1.65
C ARG A 109 1.98 26.03 -0.60
N GLY A 110 0.71 25.65 -0.71
CA GLY A 110 -0.34 26.08 0.22
C GLY A 110 -0.19 25.49 1.63
N THR A 111 0.55 24.39 1.78
CA THR A 111 0.74 23.71 3.08
C THR A 111 1.86 24.32 3.95
N ASP A 112 2.73 25.16 3.39
CA ASP A 112 3.93 25.70 4.08
C ASP A 112 3.76 27.12 4.66
N GLN A 113 2.59 27.76 4.50
CA GLN A 113 2.37 29.17 4.87
C GLN A 113 1.53 29.42 6.13
N GLY A 114 1.18 28.39 6.90
CA GLY A 114 0.59 28.58 8.22
C GLY A 114 1.68 28.80 9.27
N ASP A 115 1.98 30.05 9.62
CA ASP A 115 2.82 30.36 10.79
C ASP A 115 2.19 29.72 12.05
N PRO A 116 2.85 28.74 12.70
CA PRO A 116 2.32 28.09 13.90
C PRO A 116 2.05 29.06 15.05
N ARG A 117 2.56 30.30 14.96
CA ARG A 117 2.41 31.34 15.97
C ARG A 117 1.07 32.08 15.93
N GLU A 118 0.31 32.04 14.83
CA GLU A 118 -1.01 32.70 14.80
C GLU A 118 -2.11 31.95 15.57
N VAL A 119 -1.92 30.65 15.85
CA VAL A 119 -2.91 29.84 16.59
C VAL A 119 -2.79 30.03 18.11
N PHE A 120 -1.65 30.51 18.60
CA PHE A 120 -1.42 30.80 20.02
C PHE A 120 -1.13 32.29 20.23
N GLY A 121 -2.11 33.15 19.94
CA GLY A 121 -2.07 34.52 20.41
C GLY A 121 -1.92 34.57 21.95
N PRO A 122 -1.23 35.58 22.51
CA PRO A 122 -1.12 35.74 23.96
C PRO A 122 -2.51 35.81 24.59
N PRO A 123 -2.68 35.33 25.84
CA PRO A 123 -3.97 35.34 26.52
C PRO A 123 -4.47 36.79 26.60
N SER A 124 -5.49 37.11 25.82
CA SER A 124 -6.15 38.41 25.89
C SER A 124 -7.14 38.38 27.04
N ASP A 125 -6.84 39.18 28.05
CA ASP A 125 -7.66 39.50 29.21
C ASP A 125 -8.90 40.33 28.79
N ARG A 126 -9.81 39.71 28.03
CA ARG A 126 -11.15 40.28 27.76
C ARG A 126 -12.21 39.36 28.31
N GLY A 127 -12.45 39.52 29.60
CA GLY A 127 -13.76 39.27 30.16
C GLY A 127 -14.81 40.17 29.50
N ARG A 128 -16.01 39.58 29.35
CA ARG A 128 -17.31 40.24 29.14
C ARG A 128 -17.74 40.42 27.68
N GLN A 129 -18.88 39.75 27.39
CA GLN A 129 -19.79 39.85 26.23
C GLN A 129 -19.44 39.06 24.96
N VAL A 130 -19.81 37.78 24.95
CA VAL A 130 -20.42 37.14 23.77
C VAL A 130 -21.50 36.14 24.24
N ALA A 131 -22.71 36.65 24.47
CA ALA A 131 -23.91 35.83 24.36
C ALA A 131 -24.42 36.02 22.92
N ASP A 132 -24.80 34.92 22.25
CA ASP A 132 -25.41 34.87 20.91
C ASP A 132 -24.48 34.91 19.68
N ALA A 133 -23.34 34.21 19.72
CA ALA A 133 -22.74 33.72 18.48
C ALA A 133 -23.39 32.38 18.06
N PRO A 134 -23.87 32.22 16.81
CA PRO A 134 -24.43 30.96 16.34
C PRO A 134 -23.39 29.86 16.54
N ARG A 135 -23.79 28.76 17.20
CA ARG A 135 -22.97 27.57 17.43
C ARG A 135 -22.39 27.10 16.10
N ARG A 136 -21.17 27.52 15.77
CA ARG A 136 -20.39 26.92 14.68
C ARG A 136 -20.18 25.48 15.10
N GLY A 137 -20.67 24.55 14.29
CA GLY A 137 -20.47 23.12 14.52
C GLY A 137 -18.98 22.78 14.67
N PRO A 138 -18.65 21.60 15.24
CA PRO A 138 -17.27 21.18 15.43
C PRO A 138 -16.50 21.30 14.11
N VAL A 139 -15.45 22.12 14.11
CA VAL A 139 -14.55 22.25 12.96
C VAL A 139 -13.77 20.93 12.86
N VAL A 140 -14.15 20.09 11.91
CA VAL A 140 -13.41 18.86 11.62
C VAL A 140 -12.07 19.25 11.00
N PRO A 141 -10.93 18.80 11.54
CA PRO A 141 -9.62 19.14 10.99
C PRO A 141 -9.48 18.60 9.57
N VAL A 142 -8.92 19.42 8.66
CA VAL A 142 -8.77 19.12 7.22
C VAL A 142 -8.05 17.79 6.96
N ASN A 143 -7.07 17.46 7.81
CA ASN A 143 -6.28 16.23 7.73
C ASN A 143 -7.15 14.98 7.89
N PHE A 144 -8.32 15.09 8.54
CA PHE A 144 -9.21 13.97 8.77
C PHE A 144 -9.92 13.53 7.48
N THR A 145 -10.51 14.46 6.73
CA THR A 145 -11.20 14.15 5.48
C THR A 145 -10.22 13.70 4.40
N GLN A 146 -9.02 14.30 4.33
CA GLN A 146 -7.95 13.82 3.47
C GLN A 146 -7.52 12.38 3.80
N ARG A 147 -7.36 12.06 5.09
CA ARG A 147 -7.04 10.71 5.56
C ARG A 147 -8.14 9.72 5.20
N LYS A 148 -9.39 10.02 5.53
CA LYS A 148 -10.53 9.15 5.16
C LYS A 148 -10.62 8.90 3.66
N LEU A 149 -10.39 9.95 2.85
CA LEU A 149 -10.41 9.83 1.40
C LEU A 149 -9.28 8.93 0.89
N ARG A 150 -8.06 9.09 1.43
CA ARG A 150 -6.92 8.22 1.14
C ARG A 150 -7.22 6.76 1.48
N ASP A 151 -7.74 6.53 2.68
CA ASP A 151 -8.00 5.17 3.15
C ASP A 151 -9.15 4.52 2.33
N HIS A 152 -10.15 5.31 1.91
CA HIS A 152 -11.21 4.86 1.01
C HIS A 152 -10.69 4.52 -0.39
N VAL A 153 -9.78 5.34 -0.95
CA VAL A 153 -9.09 5.05 -2.21
C VAL A 153 -8.36 3.72 -2.14
N GLU A 154 -7.59 3.49 -1.08
CA GLU A 154 -6.84 2.25 -0.89
C GLU A 154 -7.76 1.03 -0.74
N ALA A 155 -8.85 1.17 0.03
CA ALA A 155 -9.85 0.12 0.18
C ALA A 155 -10.59 -0.20 -1.12
N ALA A 156 -10.94 0.82 -1.90
CA ALA A 156 -11.53 0.66 -3.23
C ALA A 156 -10.59 -0.08 -4.19
N GLN A 157 -9.28 0.21 -4.16
CA GLN A 157 -8.29 -0.50 -4.95
C GLN A 157 -8.14 -1.97 -4.54
N ILE A 158 -8.14 -2.25 -3.24
CA ILE A 158 -8.12 -3.63 -2.73
C ILE A 158 -9.37 -4.38 -3.22
N LEU A 159 -10.56 -3.81 -3.05
CA LEU A 159 -11.81 -4.42 -3.49
C LEU A 159 -11.81 -4.67 -5.01
N ALA A 160 -11.34 -3.70 -5.79
CA ALA A 160 -11.21 -3.84 -7.24
C ALA A 160 -10.32 -5.03 -7.63
N ARG A 161 -9.18 -5.21 -6.94
CA ARG A 161 -8.30 -6.37 -7.14
C ARG A 161 -8.97 -7.67 -6.73
N GLN A 162 -9.67 -7.68 -5.60
CA GLN A 162 -10.40 -8.86 -5.14
C GLN A 162 -11.46 -9.31 -6.14
N VAL A 163 -12.22 -8.36 -6.70
CA VAL A 163 -13.20 -8.63 -7.75
C VAL A 163 -12.53 -9.12 -9.04
N ALA A 164 -11.37 -8.59 -9.40
CA ALA A 164 -10.63 -9.03 -10.58
C ALA A 164 -10.08 -10.47 -10.46
N TYR A 165 -9.73 -10.90 -9.24
CA TYR A 165 -9.25 -12.26 -8.95
C TYR A 165 -10.36 -13.22 -8.52
N MET A 166 -11.61 -12.74 -8.44
CA MET A 166 -12.76 -13.57 -8.09
C MET A 166 -13.00 -14.65 -9.15
N PRO A 167 -13.19 -15.93 -8.78
CA PRO A 167 -13.51 -16.97 -9.73
C PRO A 167 -14.86 -16.71 -10.41
N ALA A 168 -14.98 -17.03 -11.71
CA ALA A 168 -16.22 -16.82 -12.47
C ALA A 168 -17.44 -17.57 -11.88
N GLY A 169 -17.20 -18.64 -11.13
CA GLY A 169 -18.19 -19.42 -10.40
C GLY A 169 -18.30 -19.06 -8.92
N ALA A 170 -17.89 -17.86 -8.50
CA ALA A 170 -17.95 -17.42 -7.11
C ALA A 170 -19.30 -17.76 -6.47
N ASP A 171 -19.23 -18.38 -5.31
CA ASP A 171 -20.40 -18.83 -4.56
C ASP A 171 -21.19 -17.65 -3.95
N ALA A 172 -22.30 -17.97 -3.30
CA ALA A 172 -23.12 -16.97 -2.63
C ALA A 172 -22.35 -16.22 -1.53
N GLN A 173 -21.42 -16.89 -0.86
CA GLN A 173 -20.63 -16.33 0.23
C GLN A 173 -19.62 -15.30 -0.26
N THR A 174 -18.88 -15.61 -1.32
CA THR A 174 -17.94 -14.69 -1.97
C THR A 174 -18.65 -13.42 -2.44
N ARG A 175 -19.84 -13.57 -3.04
CA ARG A 175 -20.68 -12.43 -3.44
C ARG A 175 -21.16 -11.60 -2.24
N ARG A 176 -21.47 -12.24 -1.10
CA ARG A 176 -21.84 -11.53 0.13
C ARG A 176 -20.68 -10.70 0.67
N ILE A 177 -19.46 -11.25 0.73
CA ILE A 177 -18.26 -10.51 1.15
C ILE A 177 -18.08 -9.26 0.31
N VAL A 178 -18.07 -9.39 -1.02
CA VAL A 178 -17.88 -8.22 -1.89
C VAL A 178 -19.02 -7.22 -1.75
N ARG A 179 -20.25 -7.66 -1.51
CA ARG A 179 -21.37 -6.76 -1.24
C ARG A 179 -21.18 -5.99 0.07
N ALA A 180 -20.85 -6.68 1.16
CA ALA A 180 -20.56 -6.06 2.44
C ALA A 180 -19.42 -5.03 2.32
N GLN A 181 -18.38 -5.33 1.53
CA GLN A 181 -17.29 -4.39 1.27
C GLN A 181 -17.73 -3.19 0.42
N LEU A 182 -18.65 -3.35 -0.53
CA LEU A 182 -19.20 -2.24 -1.30
C LEU A 182 -20.05 -1.32 -0.44
N ASP A 183 -20.81 -1.89 0.49
CA ASP A 183 -21.67 -1.15 1.41
C ASP A 183 -20.84 -0.37 2.43
N ALA A 184 -19.81 -1.01 3.00
CA ALA A 184 -18.79 -0.35 3.84
C ALA A 184 -18.00 0.75 3.11
N LEU A 185 -17.87 0.65 1.79
CA LEU A 185 -17.24 1.67 0.93
C LEU A 185 -18.29 2.55 0.24
N SER A 186 -19.46 2.74 0.83
CA SER A 186 -20.39 3.74 0.31
C SER A 186 -19.73 5.13 0.37
N PRO A 187 -19.69 5.88 -0.75
CA PRO A 187 -19.08 7.20 -0.75
C PRO A 187 -19.97 8.27 -0.12
N ASP A 188 -21.20 7.95 0.29
CA ASP A 188 -22.23 8.94 0.64
C ASP A 188 -21.80 9.85 1.82
N ASP A 189 -21.21 9.28 2.87
CA ASP A 189 -20.72 10.05 4.01
C ASP A 189 -19.51 10.92 3.61
N LEU A 190 -18.60 10.35 2.81
CA LEU A 190 -17.43 11.05 2.28
C LEU A 190 -17.81 12.19 1.34
N PHE A 191 -18.88 12.04 0.56
CA PHE A 191 -19.40 13.08 -0.30
C PHE A 191 -19.84 14.30 0.50
N GLN A 192 -20.59 14.09 1.58
CA GLN A 192 -21.04 15.17 2.44
C GLN A 192 -19.86 15.87 3.10
N GLU A 193 -18.87 15.12 3.59
CA GLU A 193 -17.65 15.69 4.18
C GLU A 193 -16.81 16.48 3.18
N VAL A 194 -16.59 15.95 1.97
CA VAL A 194 -15.83 16.62 0.91
C VAL A 194 -16.56 17.88 0.44
N ASP A 195 -17.88 17.85 0.29
CA ASP A 195 -18.66 19.03 -0.13
C ASP A 195 -18.67 20.11 0.97
N ALA A 196 -18.75 19.71 2.25
CA ALA A 196 -18.63 20.61 3.40
C ALA A 196 -17.24 21.27 3.49
N GLN A 197 -16.19 20.54 3.11
CA GLN A 197 -14.80 21.03 3.14
C GLN A 197 -14.28 21.54 1.79
N LYS A 198 -15.14 21.69 0.76
CA LYS A 198 -14.71 22.04 -0.61
C LYS A 198 -13.86 23.32 -0.66
N HIS A 199 -14.16 24.30 0.18
CA HIS A 199 -13.43 25.57 0.25
C HIS A 199 -12.02 25.39 0.81
N VAL A 200 -11.82 24.41 1.69
CA VAL A 200 -10.53 24.15 2.34
C VAL A 200 -9.67 23.20 1.51
N LEU A 201 -10.30 22.25 0.81
CA LEU A 201 -9.62 21.32 -0.10
C LEU A 201 -9.20 21.96 -1.43
N GLY A 202 -9.73 23.15 -1.77
CA GLY A 202 -9.43 23.86 -3.01
C GLY A 202 -9.68 22.98 -4.24
N LEU A 203 -8.70 22.95 -5.16
CA LEU A 203 -8.75 22.09 -6.36
C LEU A 203 -8.80 20.59 -6.01
N GLY A 204 -8.23 20.19 -4.86
CA GLY A 204 -8.30 18.81 -4.36
C GLY A 204 -9.73 18.35 -4.08
N GLY A 205 -10.62 19.27 -3.70
CA GLY A 205 -12.04 18.98 -3.48
C GLY A 205 -12.78 18.59 -4.78
N VAL A 206 -12.41 19.21 -5.92
CA VAL A 206 -12.99 18.86 -7.23
C VAL A 206 -12.54 17.46 -7.65
N GLY A 207 -11.26 17.14 -7.48
CA GLY A 207 -10.72 15.80 -7.74
C GLY A 207 -11.38 14.74 -6.85
N ALA A 208 -11.52 15.01 -5.55
CA ALA A 208 -12.19 14.13 -4.59
C ALA A 208 -13.65 13.85 -4.99
N LYS A 209 -14.41 14.90 -5.34
CA LYS A 209 -15.81 14.75 -5.75
C LYS A 209 -15.94 13.91 -7.02
N ARG A 210 -15.12 14.20 -8.03
CA ARG A 210 -15.08 13.44 -9.29
C ARG A 210 -14.73 11.98 -9.06
N TYR A 211 -13.77 11.70 -8.17
CA TYR A 211 -13.43 10.34 -7.76
C TYR A 211 -14.63 9.63 -7.11
N LEU A 212 -15.25 10.26 -6.10
CA LEU A 212 -16.39 9.68 -5.39
C LEU A 212 -17.59 9.44 -6.33
N ASP A 213 -17.80 10.30 -7.33
CA ASP A 213 -18.86 10.14 -8.34
C ASP A 213 -18.60 8.91 -9.20
N GLN A 214 -17.36 8.76 -9.68
CA GLN A 214 -16.94 7.59 -10.45
C GLN A 214 -17.06 6.30 -9.62
N TRP A 215 -16.69 6.34 -8.34
CA TRP A 215 -16.85 5.21 -7.43
C TRP A 215 -18.32 4.86 -7.18
N ARG A 216 -19.20 5.85 -7.01
CA ARG A 216 -20.65 5.64 -6.84
C ARG A 216 -21.26 4.95 -8.05
N GLN A 217 -20.90 5.38 -9.26
CA GLN A 217 -21.33 4.74 -10.50
C GLN A 217 -20.79 3.31 -10.63
N PHE A 218 -19.50 3.11 -10.33
CA PHE A 218 -18.86 1.80 -10.37
C PHE A 218 -19.50 0.82 -9.38
N SER A 219 -19.61 1.19 -8.11
CA SER A 219 -20.17 0.37 -7.04
C SER A 219 -21.65 0.02 -7.30
N SER A 220 -22.44 0.96 -7.80
CA SER A 220 -23.84 0.70 -8.19
C SER A 220 -23.94 -0.31 -9.34
N ALA A 221 -23.14 -0.15 -10.38
CA ALA A 221 -23.07 -1.11 -11.48
C ALA A 221 -22.66 -2.50 -10.98
N LEU A 222 -21.66 -2.56 -10.10
CA LEU A 222 -21.16 -3.80 -9.50
C LEU A 222 -22.22 -4.49 -8.63
N ARG A 223 -23.00 -3.75 -7.83
CA ARG A 223 -24.11 -4.31 -7.04
C ARG A 223 -25.17 -4.96 -7.91
N LEU A 224 -25.59 -4.29 -8.99
CA LEU A 224 -26.53 -4.85 -9.97
C LEU A 224 -25.98 -6.15 -10.58
N GLU A 225 -24.71 -6.11 -10.96
CA GLU A 225 -23.99 -7.22 -11.54
C GLU A 225 -23.88 -8.42 -10.58
N LEU A 226 -23.59 -8.19 -9.30
CA LEU A 226 -23.55 -9.25 -8.27
C LEU A 226 -24.92 -9.86 -7.97
N ASN A 227 -26.02 -9.15 -8.25
CA ASN A 227 -27.38 -9.67 -8.11
C ASN A 227 -27.81 -10.54 -9.30
N GLU A 228 -27.28 -10.27 -10.49
CA GLU A 228 -27.57 -11.07 -11.69
C GLU A 228 -26.77 -12.39 -11.65
N ARG A 229 -27.47 -13.52 -11.42
CA ARG A 229 -26.91 -14.89 -11.40
C ARG A 229 -26.15 -15.33 -12.68
N ARG A 230 -26.00 -14.50 -13.71
CA ARG A 230 -25.72 -14.95 -15.10
C ARG A 230 -24.59 -14.23 -15.85
N ARG A 231 -23.49 -13.83 -15.21
CA ARG A 231 -22.36 -13.26 -15.98
C ARG A 231 -20.98 -13.78 -15.56
N PRO A 232 -20.45 -14.81 -16.25
CA PRO A 232 -19.01 -15.11 -16.23
C PRO A 232 -18.14 -13.95 -16.79
N ARG A 233 -18.74 -12.94 -17.44
CA ARG A 233 -18.05 -11.75 -17.97
C ARG A 233 -18.05 -10.53 -17.03
N LEU A 234 -18.51 -10.69 -15.80
CA LEU A 234 -18.53 -9.64 -14.77
C LEU A 234 -17.13 -9.11 -14.51
N ALA A 235 -16.24 -10.01 -14.06
CA ALA A 235 -14.86 -9.70 -13.72
C ALA A 235 -14.12 -9.15 -14.94
N GLU A 236 -14.41 -9.65 -16.15
CA GLU A 236 -13.80 -9.14 -17.37
C GLU A 236 -14.25 -7.71 -17.72
N ARG A 237 -15.56 -7.42 -17.69
CA ARG A 237 -16.07 -6.06 -17.94
C ARG A 237 -15.68 -5.08 -16.85
N LEU A 238 -15.67 -5.51 -15.60
CA LEU A 238 -15.23 -4.72 -14.46
C LEU A 238 -13.75 -4.44 -14.54
N ARG A 239 -12.93 -5.44 -14.87
CA ARG A 239 -11.50 -5.28 -15.14
C ARG A 239 -11.27 -4.32 -16.30
N GLU A 240 -11.99 -4.49 -17.41
CA GLU A 240 -11.89 -3.61 -18.58
C GLU A 240 -12.30 -2.17 -18.24
N ARG A 241 -13.37 -2.00 -17.45
CA ARG A 241 -13.80 -0.68 -16.95
C ARG A 241 -12.80 -0.09 -15.97
N LEU A 242 -12.28 -0.83 -15.01
CA LEU A 242 -11.27 -0.37 -14.05
C LEU A 242 -9.98 0.05 -14.77
N VAL A 243 -9.50 -0.78 -15.68
CA VAL A 243 -8.27 -0.53 -16.45
C VAL A 243 -8.42 0.66 -17.39
N ARG A 244 -9.61 0.84 -17.98
CA ARG A 244 -9.91 2.00 -18.85
C ARG A 244 -10.40 3.20 -18.07
N SER A 245 -10.73 3.05 -16.79
CA SER A 245 -11.29 4.13 -15.99
C SER A 245 -10.19 5.14 -15.73
N PRO A 246 -10.45 6.44 -15.97
CA PRO A 246 -9.55 7.49 -15.51
C PRO A 246 -9.34 7.43 -14.00
N MET A 247 -10.21 6.76 -13.21
CA MET A 247 -10.00 6.50 -11.78
C MET A 247 -8.59 5.97 -11.48
N VAL A 248 -8.10 4.94 -12.19
CA VAL A 248 -6.79 4.33 -11.88
C VAL A 248 -5.64 5.29 -12.16
N ALA A 249 -5.79 6.12 -13.20
CA ALA A 249 -4.83 7.17 -13.50
C ALA A 249 -4.94 8.39 -12.56
N GLU A 250 -6.12 8.68 -12.03
CA GLU A 250 -6.39 9.77 -11.06
C GLU A 250 -6.04 9.34 -9.63
N PHE A 251 -6.12 8.05 -9.32
CA PHE A 251 -5.81 7.47 -8.01
C PHE A 251 -4.34 7.58 -7.63
N GLU A 252 -3.41 7.34 -8.57
CA GLU A 252 -1.98 7.34 -8.24
C GLU A 252 -1.46 8.74 -7.86
N PRO A 253 -1.76 9.81 -8.64
CA PRO A 253 -1.43 11.18 -8.26
C PRO A 253 -2.14 11.61 -6.97
N MET A 254 -3.39 11.21 -6.77
CA MET A 254 -4.14 11.55 -5.56
C MET A 254 -3.61 10.81 -4.33
N ARG A 255 -3.25 9.53 -4.46
CA ARG A 255 -2.58 8.75 -3.41
C ARG A 255 -1.25 9.39 -3.05
N LEU A 256 -0.46 9.80 -4.05
CA LEU A 256 0.81 10.50 -3.83
C LEU A 256 0.59 11.87 -3.16
N ALA A 257 -0.40 12.64 -3.59
CA ALA A 257 -0.75 13.93 -2.99
C ALA A 257 -1.31 13.82 -1.56
N LEU A 258 -1.97 12.72 -1.22
CA LEU A 258 -2.47 12.44 0.13
C LEU A 258 -1.44 11.72 1.03
N ALA A 259 -0.38 11.15 0.44
CA ALA A 259 0.70 10.47 1.17
C ALA A 259 1.75 11.44 1.74
N THR A 260 1.80 12.68 1.27
CA THR A 260 2.69 13.72 1.82
C THR A 260 2.28 14.17 3.23
N GLY A 261 1.05 13.86 3.68
CA GLY A 261 0.62 13.99 5.07
C GLY A 261 1.08 12.81 5.94
N ARG A 262 2.20 13.00 6.66
CA ARG A 262 2.98 12.01 7.42
C ARG A 262 2.33 11.43 8.71
N ASP A 263 1.01 11.30 8.76
CA ASP A 263 0.34 10.61 9.88
C ASP A 263 -0.10 9.19 9.48
N THR A 264 0.59 8.19 10.04
CA THR A 264 0.34 6.75 9.83
C THR A 264 -0.48 6.09 10.94
N VAL A 265 -0.93 6.83 11.95
CA VAL A 265 -1.61 6.24 13.11
C VAL A 265 -3.07 6.70 13.16
N GLY A 266 -3.93 5.87 12.59
CA GLY A 266 -5.38 6.04 12.60
C GLY A 266 -5.99 5.28 11.44
N GLY A 267 -5.92 3.95 11.50
CA GLY A 267 -6.49 3.10 10.46
C GLY A 267 -8.01 3.23 10.43
N ALA A 268 -8.56 3.63 9.29
CA ALA A 268 -10.01 3.65 9.10
C ALA A 268 -10.58 2.22 9.22
N HIS A 269 -11.56 2.06 10.11
CA HIS A 269 -12.28 0.81 10.30
C HIS A 269 -13.45 0.69 9.31
N PHE A 270 -13.17 0.56 8.02
CA PHE A 270 -14.25 0.49 7.02
C PHE A 270 -15.12 -0.76 7.18
N PHE A 271 -14.50 -1.92 7.38
CA PHE A 271 -15.24 -3.18 7.28
C PHE A 271 -15.80 -3.71 8.62
N LEU A 272 -15.39 -3.16 9.77
CA LEU A 272 -15.76 -3.73 11.08
C LEU A 272 -17.17 -3.37 11.55
N ALA A 273 -17.71 -2.21 11.15
CA ALA A 273 -19.03 -1.78 11.59
C ALA A 273 -20.12 -2.72 11.07
N ASP A 274 -20.02 -3.13 9.80
CA ASP A 274 -21.00 -3.98 9.14
C ASP A 274 -20.72 -5.48 9.34
N ALA A 275 -19.47 -5.86 9.64
CA ALA A 275 -19.07 -7.26 9.82
C ALA A 275 -19.80 -8.00 10.95
N LYS A 276 -20.27 -7.28 11.99
CA LYS A 276 -20.89 -7.90 13.18
C LYS A 276 -22.18 -8.66 12.91
N ASN A 277 -22.84 -8.40 11.78
CA ASN A 277 -24.09 -9.05 11.39
C ASN A 277 -23.89 -10.14 10.31
N GLU A 278 -22.65 -10.36 9.90
CA GLU A 278 -22.31 -11.32 8.86
C GLU A 278 -21.99 -12.70 9.44
N PRO A 279 -22.05 -13.79 8.64
CA PRO A 279 -21.58 -15.10 9.08
C PRO A 279 -20.12 -15.05 9.55
N ALA A 280 -19.75 -15.85 10.55
CA ALA A 280 -18.42 -15.84 11.17
C ALA A 280 -17.26 -15.91 10.17
N GLU A 281 -17.42 -16.65 9.07
CA GLU A 281 -16.42 -16.75 8.01
C GLU A 281 -16.22 -15.42 7.25
N VAL A 282 -17.33 -14.72 6.97
CA VAL A 282 -17.32 -13.39 6.34
C VAL A 282 -16.72 -12.38 7.30
N GLU A 283 -17.12 -12.39 8.56
CA GLU A 283 -16.58 -11.53 9.61
C GLU A 283 -15.05 -11.69 9.74
N LEU A 284 -14.54 -12.93 9.74
CA LEU A 284 -13.12 -13.22 9.82
C LEU A 284 -12.34 -12.67 8.61
N PHE A 285 -12.91 -12.80 7.41
CA PHE A 285 -12.30 -12.25 6.19
C PHE A 285 -12.31 -10.71 6.18
N LEU A 286 -13.42 -10.09 6.59
CA LEU A 286 -13.54 -8.63 6.72
C LEU A 286 -12.60 -8.08 7.79
N THR A 287 -12.41 -8.80 8.89
CA THR A 287 -11.43 -8.48 9.93
C THR A 287 -10.02 -8.49 9.37
N ALA A 288 -9.66 -9.48 8.54
CA ALA A 288 -8.36 -9.54 7.88
C ALA A 288 -8.15 -8.36 6.91
N ASN A 289 -9.17 -8.00 6.11
CA ASN A 289 -9.11 -6.82 5.25
C ASN A 289 -8.93 -5.53 6.05
N ASN A 290 -9.60 -5.42 7.20
CA ASN A 290 -9.48 -4.25 8.06
C ASN A 290 -8.07 -4.14 8.66
N GLN A 291 -7.43 -5.25 9.01
CA GLN A 291 -6.03 -5.25 9.44
C GLN A 291 -5.09 -4.81 8.30
N LEU A 292 -5.34 -5.26 7.07
CA LEU A 292 -4.59 -4.81 5.90
C LEU A 292 -4.72 -3.30 5.66
N LEU A 293 -5.93 -2.75 5.78
CA LEU A 293 -6.20 -1.32 5.61
C LEU A 293 -5.64 -0.45 6.72
N SER A 294 -5.60 -0.96 7.95
CA SER A 294 -4.98 -0.27 9.08
C SER A 294 -3.45 -0.39 9.10
N ALA A 295 -2.85 -0.82 7.98
CA ALA A 295 -1.42 -1.09 7.83
C ALA A 295 -0.85 -2.11 8.84
N ASN A 296 -1.70 -2.89 9.52
CA ASN A 296 -1.30 -4.02 10.34
C ASN A 296 -1.16 -5.27 9.46
N TYR A 297 -0.18 -5.24 8.57
CA TYR A 297 0.01 -6.24 7.54
C TYR A 297 0.33 -7.64 8.09
N LEU A 298 1.11 -7.75 9.17
CA LEU A 298 1.37 -9.04 9.81
C LEU A 298 0.12 -9.59 10.49
N GLY A 299 -0.65 -8.74 11.17
CA GLY A 299 -1.97 -9.13 11.67
C GLY A 299 -2.87 -9.64 10.56
N ALA A 300 -2.92 -8.93 9.42
CA ALA A 300 -3.71 -9.32 8.26
C ALA A 300 -3.30 -10.70 7.73
N VAL A 301 -2.00 -10.99 7.62
CA VAL A 301 -1.49 -12.32 7.25
C VAL A 301 -2.06 -13.40 8.16
N ASP A 302 -1.95 -13.23 9.48
CA ASP A 302 -2.42 -14.20 10.48
C ASP A 302 -3.95 -14.37 10.43
N ALA A 303 -4.70 -13.29 10.19
CA ALA A 303 -6.15 -13.36 10.06
C ALA A 303 -6.59 -14.07 8.77
N TYR A 304 -5.94 -13.81 7.64
CA TYR A 304 -6.17 -14.57 6.41
C TYR A 304 -5.76 -16.04 6.54
N GLU A 305 -4.72 -16.33 7.33
CA GLU A 305 -4.29 -17.70 7.60
C GLU A 305 -5.33 -18.46 8.40
N ARG A 306 -5.81 -17.85 9.49
CA ARG A 306 -6.94 -18.39 10.27
C ARG A 306 -8.16 -18.59 9.39
N PHE A 307 -8.47 -17.63 8.51
CA PHE A 307 -9.58 -17.78 7.56
C PHE A 307 -9.40 -18.98 6.63
N ALA A 308 -8.22 -19.13 6.03
CA ALA A 308 -7.93 -20.26 5.13
C ALA A 308 -7.94 -21.61 5.86
N SER A 309 -7.45 -21.65 7.09
CA SER A 309 -7.42 -22.86 7.91
C SER A 309 -8.81 -23.28 8.39
N SER A 310 -9.66 -22.32 8.74
CA SER A 310 -11.06 -22.61 9.12
C SER A 310 -11.94 -22.97 7.91
N ASN A 311 -11.53 -22.59 6.70
CA ASN A 311 -12.31 -22.78 5.47
C ASN A 311 -11.51 -23.50 4.37
N PRO A 312 -10.99 -24.73 4.60
CA PRO A 312 -10.04 -25.39 3.70
C PRO A 312 -10.61 -25.82 2.36
N ALA A 313 -11.94 -25.84 2.20
CA ALA A 313 -12.63 -26.09 0.93
C ALA A 313 -13.31 -24.83 0.36
N GLY A 314 -13.13 -23.67 1.00
CA GLY A 314 -13.79 -22.43 0.59
C GLY A 314 -13.27 -21.91 -0.74
N ASN A 315 -14.17 -21.42 -1.60
CA ASN A 315 -13.82 -20.79 -2.87
C ASN A 315 -12.99 -19.49 -2.71
N LEU A 316 -12.89 -19.00 -1.48
CA LEU A 316 -12.17 -17.80 -1.07
C LEU A 316 -10.72 -18.05 -0.69
N ILE A 317 -10.26 -19.31 -0.62
CA ILE A 317 -8.86 -19.59 -0.28
C ILE A 317 -7.89 -18.93 -1.27
N PRO A 318 -8.08 -19.00 -2.60
CA PRO A 318 -7.18 -18.32 -3.52
C PRO A 318 -7.14 -16.80 -3.26
N LEU A 319 -8.29 -16.20 -2.96
CA LEU A 319 -8.35 -14.78 -2.64
C LEU A 319 -7.61 -14.46 -1.34
N SER A 320 -7.85 -15.24 -0.28
CA SER A 320 -7.14 -15.11 1.00
C SER A 320 -5.63 -15.21 0.83
N ARG A 321 -5.15 -16.21 0.08
CA ARG A 321 -3.72 -16.41 -0.22
C ARG A 321 -3.13 -15.24 -1.00
N TYR A 322 -3.89 -14.67 -1.94
CA TYR A 322 -3.47 -13.47 -2.66
C TYR A 322 -3.32 -12.28 -1.70
N MET A 323 -4.28 -12.07 -0.81
CA MET A 323 -4.23 -10.98 0.17
C MET A 323 -3.09 -11.17 1.19
N GLN A 324 -2.76 -12.41 1.55
CA GLN A 324 -1.55 -12.71 2.33
C GLN A 324 -0.28 -12.33 1.58
N ALA A 325 -0.18 -12.65 0.29
CA ALA A 325 0.96 -12.29 -0.54
C ALA A 325 1.14 -10.76 -0.61
N GLU A 326 0.04 -10.02 -0.83
CA GLU A 326 0.02 -8.55 -0.80
C GLU A 326 0.48 -8.00 0.56
N SER A 327 -0.01 -8.60 1.66
CA SER A 327 0.38 -8.18 3.01
C SER A 327 1.87 -8.40 3.26
N TYR A 328 2.42 -9.54 2.85
CA TYR A 328 3.86 -9.82 2.92
C TYR A 328 4.69 -8.86 2.07
N TYR A 329 4.21 -8.52 0.87
CA TYR A 329 4.89 -7.57 -0.01
C TYR A 329 5.00 -6.19 0.66
N ARG A 330 3.92 -5.72 1.31
CA ARG A 330 3.87 -4.39 1.95
C ARG A 330 4.78 -4.25 3.18
N VAL A 331 5.15 -5.36 3.83
CA VAL A 331 6.17 -5.38 4.90
C VAL A 331 7.59 -5.65 4.38
N GLY A 332 7.78 -5.70 3.06
CA GLY A 332 9.09 -5.97 2.44
C GLY A 332 9.53 -7.44 2.50
N LEU A 333 8.66 -8.38 2.89
CA LEU A 333 8.96 -9.81 2.93
C LEU A 333 8.69 -10.47 1.56
N ASN A 334 9.40 -9.99 0.54
CA ASN A 334 9.16 -10.35 -0.86
C ASN A 334 9.21 -11.86 -1.13
N GLU A 335 10.15 -12.60 -0.52
CA GLU A 335 10.25 -14.05 -0.70
C GLU A 335 8.99 -14.78 -0.22
N ARG A 336 8.42 -14.37 0.92
CA ARG A 336 7.17 -14.92 1.44
C ARG A 336 5.98 -14.52 0.57
N ALA A 337 5.97 -13.29 0.08
CA ALA A 337 4.94 -12.82 -0.86
C ALA A 337 4.93 -13.66 -2.14
N ILE A 338 6.11 -13.90 -2.72
CA ILE A 338 6.30 -14.75 -3.90
C ILE A 338 5.88 -16.19 -3.62
N TRP A 339 6.35 -16.76 -2.50
CA TRP A 339 5.99 -18.12 -2.12
C TRP A 339 4.48 -18.26 -1.96
N MET A 340 3.83 -17.31 -1.30
CA MET A 340 2.38 -17.31 -1.12
C MET A 340 1.64 -17.13 -2.46
N ALA A 341 2.11 -16.23 -3.32
CA ALA A 341 1.55 -16.05 -4.66
C ALA A 341 1.70 -17.32 -5.51
N SER A 342 2.75 -18.10 -5.32
CA SER A 342 2.96 -19.36 -6.04
C SER A 342 1.97 -20.47 -5.66
N GLN A 343 1.34 -20.36 -4.49
CA GLN A 343 0.24 -21.23 -4.08
C GLN A 343 -1.07 -20.92 -4.84
N LEU A 344 -1.15 -19.77 -5.53
CA LEU A 344 -2.31 -19.40 -6.33
C LEU A 344 -2.31 -20.20 -7.64
N ARG A 345 -3.16 -21.22 -7.71
CA ARG A 345 -3.49 -21.87 -8.98
C ARG A 345 -4.40 -20.97 -9.82
N LEU A 346 -3.88 -19.84 -10.31
CA LEU A 346 -4.60 -18.97 -11.21
C LEU A 346 -4.71 -19.66 -12.57
N ARG A 347 -5.93 -20.13 -12.91
CA ARG A 347 -6.25 -20.65 -14.25
C ARG A 347 -6.24 -19.58 -15.34
N ILE A 348 -6.02 -18.31 -15.00
CA ILE A 348 -6.14 -17.18 -15.91
C ILE A 348 -4.77 -16.52 -16.06
N PRO A 349 -4.15 -16.55 -17.25
CA PRO A 349 -2.99 -15.72 -17.55
C PRO A 349 -3.46 -14.28 -17.73
N THR A 350 -3.28 -13.40 -16.74
CA THR A 350 -3.75 -12.02 -16.82
C THR A 350 -2.59 -11.02 -17.00
N PRO A 351 -2.24 -10.63 -18.23
CA PRO A 351 -1.14 -9.68 -18.51
C PRO A 351 -1.40 -8.23 -18.07
N VAL A 352 -2.64 -7.87 -17.71
CA VAL A 352 -3.02 -6.48 -17.39
C VAL A 352 -2.89 -6.15 -15.90
N LEU A 353 -3.10 -7.13 -15.01
CA LEU A 353 -2.88 -6.95 -13.57
C LEU A 353 -1.38 -6.76 -13.27
N LEU A 354 -0.51 -7.36 -14.10
CA LEU A 354 0.96 -7.23 -14.01
C LEU A 354 1.51 -5.81 -14.15
N ARG A 355 0.72 -4.79 -14.51
CA ARG A 355 1.24 -3.41 -14.65
C ARG A 355 1.00 -2.52 -13.44
N ILE A 356 0.08 -2.94 -12.56
CA ILE A 356 -0.44 -2.15 -11.43
C ILE A 356 -0.46 -2.97 -10.14
N ASP A 357 -0.28 -4.29 -10.23
CA ASP A 357 -0.22 -5.19 -9.10
C ASP A 357 1.24 -5.63 -8.88
N PRO A 358 1.89 -5.16 -7.80
CA PRO A 358 3.27 -5.51 -7.51
C PRO A 358 3.47 -7.00 -7.21
N VAL A 359 2.48 -7.69 -6.63
CA VAL A 359 2.54 -9.13 -6.36
C VAL A 359 2.48 -9.90 -7.68
N ALA A 360 1.60 -9.47 -8.58
CA ALA A 360 1.51 -10.08 -9.90
C ALA A 360 2.79 -9.83 -10.73
N MET A 361 3.37 -8.62 -10.66
CA MET A 361 4.67 -8.31 -11.26
C MET A 361 5.77 -9.24 -10.77
N LEU A 362 5.90 -9.38 -9.45
CA LEU A 362 6.89 -10.26 -8.80
C LEU A 362 6.71 -11.70 -9.29
N TYR A 363 5.48 -12.20 -9.26
CA TYR A 363 5.15 -13.54 -9.74
C TYR A 363 5.54 -13.76 -11.21
N SER A 364 5.19 -12.81 -12.10
CA SER A 364 5.50 -12.92 -13.53
C SER A 364 6.98 -12.80 -13.86
N THR A 365 7.75 -12.08 -13.05
CA THR A 365 9.19 -11.95 -13.20
C THR A 365 9.85 -13.28 -12.83
N LEU A 366 9.43 -13.91 -11.73
CA LEU A 366 9.90 -15.23 -11.35
C LEU A 366 9.53 -16.31 -12.36
N HIS A 367 8.29 -16.36 -12.83
CA HIS A 367 7.88 -17.35 -13.85
C HIS A 367 8.60 -17.19 -15.20
N ARG A 368 9.12 -15.99 -15.51
CA ARG A 368 9.94 -15.76 -16.71
C ARG A 368 11.40 -16.12 -16.51
N GLN A 369 11.91 -16.06 -15.28
CA GLN A 369 13.32 -16.28 -14.96
C GLN A 369 13.61 -17.70 -14.47
N VAL A 370 12.61 -18.39 -13.92
CA VAL A 370 12.75 -19.73 -13.34
C VAL A 370 11.99 -20.73 -14.19
N ASP A 371 12.67 -21.81 -14.58
CA ASP A 371 12.08 -22.90 -15.35
C ASP A 371 10.80 -23.42 -14.65
N PRO A 372 9.65 -23.51 -15.35
CA PRO A 372 8.42 -24.08 -14.80
C PRO A 372 8.59 -25.48 -14.20
N ALA A 373 9.57 -26.27 -14.67
CA ALA A 373 9.90 -27.56 -14.09
C ALA A 373 10.56 -27.45 -12.70
N VAL A 374 11.29 -26.37 -12.44
CA VAL A 374 11.91 -26.07 -11.12
C VAL A 374 10.87 -25.59 -10.12
N LEU A 375 9.84 -24.86 -10.56
CA LEU A 375 8.75 -24.39 -9.72
C LEU A 375 7.69 -25.47 -9.42
N ASN A 376 7.45 -26.40 -10.34
CA ASN A 376 6.50 -27.50 -10.16
C ASN A 376 7.15 -28.79 -9.64
N GLY A 377 8.48 -28.90 -9.69
CA GLY A 377 9.24 -30.00 -9.12
C GLY A 377 9.43 -29.84 -7.61
N SER A 378 9.42 -30.96 -6.89
CA SER A 378 9.69 -31.06 -5.44
C SER A 378 11.07 -30.53 -4.99
N ALA A 379 11.89 -29.99 -5.91
CA ALA A 379 13.21 -29.44 -5.65
C ALA A 379 13.18 -28.04 -5.00
N PHE A 380 12.16 -27.21 -5.25
CA PHE A 380 11.95 -25.95 -4.53
C PHE A 380 11.02 -26.14 -3.31
N ARG A 381 11.38 -27.06 -2.40
CA ARG A 381 10.91 -26.94 -1.02
C ARG A 381 11.74 -25.84 -0.37
N LEU A 382 11.23 -24.61 -0.36
CA LEU A 382 11.52 -23.70 0.75
C LEU A 382 11.14 -24.48 2.01
N GLN A 383 12.13 -25.11 2.66
CA GLN A 383 11.87 -25.77 3.93
C GLN A 383 11.33 -24.67 4.85
N PRO A 384 10.14 -24.83 5.45
CA PRO A 384 9.77 -23.94 6.54
C PRO A 384 10.93 -23.97 7.54
N PRO A 385 11.33 -22.82 8.13
CA PRO A 385 12.46 -22.79 9.03
C PRO A 385 12.26 -23.87 10.09
N ARG A 386 13.08 -24.93 10.01
CA ARG A 386 13.03 -26.03 10.97
C ARG A 386 13.56 -25.50 12.28
N GLN A 387 12.65 -25.14 13.19
CA GLN A 387 13.00 -24.94 14.59
C GLN A 387 13.46 -26.29 15.14
N THR A 388 14.77 -26.52 15.15
CA THR A 388 15.35 -27.72 15.75
C THR A 388 15.71 -27.38 17.18
N LEU A 389 14.90 -27.85 18.13
CA LEU A 389 15.19 -27.77 19.57
C LEU A 389 16.28 -28.78 19.90
N PHE A 390 17.47 -28.29 20.25
CA PHE A 390 18.54 -29.13 20.80
C PHE A 390 18.39 -29.20 22.32
N PHE A 391 18.18 -30.41 22.82
CA PHE A 391 18.25 -30.70 24.25
C PHE A 391 19.69 -31.04 24.60
N ARG A 392 20.37 -30.17 25.35
CA ARG A 392 21.62 -30.54 26.01
C ARG A 392 21.29 -30.84 27.47
N VAL A 393 21.25 -32.12 27.80
CA VAL A 393 21.18 -32.58 29.18
C VAL A 393 22.61 -32.49 29.72
N ASP A 394 22.82 -31.66 30.73
CA ASP A 394 24.08 -31.66 31.49
C ASP A 394 24.21 -33.03 32.19
N GLN A 395 25.41 -33.62 32.13
CA GLN A 395 25.69 -34.97 32.65
C GLN A 395 25.48 -35.08 34.17
N ASN A 396 25.28 -33.95 34.86
CA ASN A 396 25.05 -33.89 36.30
C ASN A 396 23.57 -33.71 36.72
N GLY A 397 22.62 -33.76 35.78
CA GLY A 397 21.18 -33.84 36.09
C GLY A 397 20.58 -32.60 36.78
N ARG A 398 21.27 -31.45 36.79
CA ARG A 398 20.80 -30.23 37.48
C ARG A 398 20.92 -29.01 36.57
N GLY A 399 20.03 -28.91 35.60
CA GLY A 399 19.81 -27.71 34.81
C GLY A 399 19.64 -28.00 33.32
N ALA A 400 18.48 -27.64 32.76
CA ALA A 400 18.29 -27.58 31.30
C ALA A 400 18.56 -26.14 30.85
N SER A 401 19.55 -25.93 29.99
CA SER A 401 19.77 -24.65 29.32
C SER A 401 19.18 -24.68 27.92
N PHE A 402 18.37 -23.68 27.57
CA PHE A 402 17.83 -23.50 26.22
C PHE A 402 18.78 -22.64 25.40
N SER A 403 19.14 -23.08 24.20
CA SER A 403 19.88 -22.25 23.25
C SER A 403 19.25 -22.37 21.87
N PHE A 404 18.88 -21.22 21.32
CA PHE A 404 18.35 -21.10 19.98
C PHE A 404 19.51 -20.86 19.02
N LYS A 405 19.74 -21.76 18.08
CA LYS A 405 20.72 -21.57 17.02
C LYS A 405 20.00 -21.63 15.67
N LEU A 406 19.95 -20.50 14.97
CA LEU A 406 19.53 -20.46 13.57
C LEU A 406 20.63 -21.14 12.75
N LEU A 407 20.31 -22.27 12.12
CA LEU A 407 21.17 -22.91 11.12
C LEU A 407 20.59 -22.59 9.75
N THR A 408 21.26 -21.72 9.01
CA THR A 408 21.06 -21.56 7.56
C THR A 408 21.98 -22.57 6.87
N THR A 409 21.44 -23.71 6.46
CA THR A 409 22.13 -24.57 5.49
C THR A 409 21.79 -24.08 4.08
N VAL A 410 22.81 -23.60 3.37
CA VAL A 410 22.75 -23.30 1.94
C VAL A 410 23.09 -24.59 1.18
N PRO A 411 22.27 -25.05 0.21
CA PRO A 411 22.73 -25.98 -0.82
C PRO A 411 23.57 -25.27 -1.88
#